data_AF-A0A1H3GJ68-F1
#
_entry.id   AF-A0A1H3GJ68-F1
#
_cell.length_a   1.000
_cell.length_b   1.000
_cell.length_c   1.000
_cell.angle_alpha   90.00
_cell.angle_beta   90.00
_cell.angle_gamma   90.00
#
_symmetry.space_group_name_H-M   'P 1'
#
loop_
_entity.id
_entity.type
_entity.pdbx_description
1 polymer ?
#
loop_
_entity_poly.entity_id
_entity_poly.type
_entity_poly.pdbx_seq_one_letter_code
_entity_poly.pdbx_strand_id
1 'polypeptide(L)'
;MNQFKLVCLGLITIISSGCQVLSPLFVDYNGVRMDVAKWINNHQLLSMQQKRSLVQLSKAQQKLYQIENKKEQQRIQIIKENIIAIHCAQLHLTEHKIEQLQNQIFNHDQKQKILDMYNQQRQNIKIDLNSVQCE
;
A
#
# COMPACT_ATOMS: atom_id res chain seq x y z
N MET A 1 -41.06 -58.39 -12.12
CA MET A 1 -40.10 -57.46 -11.48
C MET A 1 -38.79 -57.62 -12.25
N ASN A 2 -38.27 -56.68 -13.04
CA ASN A 2 -38.15 -55.24 -12.84
C ASN A 2 -38.34 -54.48 -14.15
N GLN A 3 -39.09 -53.38 -14.02
CA GLN A 3 -39.40 -52.40 -15.05
C GLN A 3 -38.18 -51.52 -15.32
N PHE A 4 -37.90 -51.32 -16.61
CA PHE A 4 -37.18 -50.17 -17.17
C PHE A 4 -37.58 -48.87 -16.46
N LYS A 5 -36.63 -48.23 -15.77
CA LYS A 5 -36.81 -46.86 -15.27
C LYS A 5 -35.51 -46.08 -15.34
N LEU A 6 -35.57 -45.00 -16.11
CA LEU A 6 -34.83 -43.74 -15.94
C LEU A 6 -33.34 -43.76 -16.31
N VAL A 7 -33.09 -43.92 -17.61
CA VAL A 7 -32.11 -43.08 -18.30
C VAL A 7 -32.74 -41.70 -18.45
N CYS A 8 -32.24 -40.70 -17.72
CA CYS A 8 -32.25 -39.25 -18.02
C CYS A 8 -31.95 -38.44 -16.76
N LEU A 9 -31.13 -37.40 -16.92
CA LEU A 9 -30.75 -36.36 -15.94
C LEU A 9 -29.69 -36.75 -14.90
N GLY A 10 -28.44 -36.66 -15.32
CA GLY A 10 -27.30 -36.46 -14.44
C GLY A 10 -26.11 -35.86 -15.18
N LEU A 11 -26.37 -35.07 -16.24
CA LEU A 11 -25.34 -34.38 -17.00
C LEU A 11 -25.22 -32.94 -16.47
N ILE A 12 -24.03 -32.62 -15.97
CA ILE A 12 -23.40 -31.29 -16.03
C ILE A 12 -24.07 -30.21 -15.18
N THR A 13 -23.79 -30.18 -13.89
CA THR A 13 -23.78 -28.94 -13.09
C THR A 13 -22.77 -29.03 -11.94
N ILE A 14 -21.48 -29.12 -12.27
CA ILE A 14 -20.48 -28.46 -11.43
C ILE A 14 -19.88 -27.36 -12.30
N ILE A 15 -20.66 -26.29 -12.37
CA ILE A 15 -20.26 -25.01 -12.94
C ILE A 15 -19.07 -24.56 -12.11
N SER A 16 -17.90 -24.66 -12.72
CA SER A 16 -16.75 -23.78 -12.54
C SER A 16 -16.82 -22.90 -11.29
N SER A 17 -16.16 -23.33 -10.23
CA SER A 17 -15.43 -22.38 -9.38
C SER A 17 -14.34 -21.76 -10.26
N GLY A 18 -14.72 -20.87 -11.17
CA GLY A 18 -13.77 -19.98 -11.79
C GLY A 18 -13.16 -19.23 -10.62
N CYS A 19 -11.90 -19.53 -10.29
CA CYS A 19 -11.06 -18.53 -9.66
C CYS A 19 -11.26 -17.29 -10.50
N GLN A 20 -12.00 -16.31 -9.96
CA GLN A 20 -12.05 -15.00 -10.55
C GLN A 20 -10.59 -14.64 -10.74
N VAL A 21 -10.18 -14.47 -12.00
CA VAL A 21 -8.89 -13.94 -12.34
C VAL A 21 -8.93 -12.52 -11.80
N LEU A 22 -8.64 -12.37 -10.50
CA LEU A 22 -8.07 -11.15 -9.97
C LEU A 22 -6.80 -11.03 -10.76
N SER A 23 -6.86 -10.30 -11.87
CA SER A 23 -5.69 -9.93 -12.65
C SER A 23 -4.62 -9.56 -11.64
N PRO A 24 -3.40 -10.13 -11.71
CA PRO A 24 -2.34 -9.68 -10.82
C PRO A 24 -2.16 -8.20 -11.12
N LEU A 25 -2.79 -7.33 -10.31
CA LEU A 25 -2.69 -5.89 -10.48
C LEU A 25 -1.20 -5.61 -10.30
N PHE A 26 -0.54 -5.23 -11.39
CA PHE A 26 0.87 -4.93 -11.36
C PHE A 26 1.10 -3.82 -10.33
N VAL A 27 2.27 -3.83 -9.70
CA VAL A 27 2.62 -2.74 -8.78
C VAL A 27 2.90 -1.50 -9.62
N ASP A 28 2.11 -0.45 -9.42
CA ASP A 28 2.29 0.83 -10.12
C ASP A 28 3.38 1.68 -9.47
N TYR A 29 4.60 1.59 -10.00
CA TYR A 29 5.75 2.35 -9.54
C TYR A 29 5.77 3.82 -10.00
N ASN A 30 4.79 4.29 -10.78
CA ASN A 30 4.77 5.68 -11.24
C ASN A 30 4.74 6.65 -10.06
N GLY A 31 5.70 7.59 -10.03
CA GLY A 31 5.88 8.54 -8.94
C GLY A 31 6.76 8.05 -7.77
N VAL A 32 7.25 6.81 -7.80
CA VAL A 32 8.28 6.32 -6.88
C VAL A 32 9.67 6.65 -7.43
N ARG A 33 10.58 7.10 -6.57
CA ARG A 33 11.97 7.36 -6.94
C ARG A 33 12.64 6.05 -7.37
N MET A 34 13.40 6.08 -8.46
CA MET A 34 13.87 4.87 -9.15
C MET A 34 14.70 3.93 -8.26
N ASP A 35 15.55 4.46 -7.40
CA ASP A 35 16.34 3.68 -6.43
C ASP A 35 15.44 2.98 -5.41
N VAL A 36 14.41 3.66 -4.91
CA VAL A 36 13.42 3.08 -4.00
C VAL A 36 12.61 1.99 -4.71
N ALA A 37 12.19 2.21 -5.96
CA ALA A 37 11.49 1.22 -6.76
C ALA A 37 12.35 -0.05 -6.99
N LYS A 38 13.64 0.12 -7.28
CA LYS A 38 14.60 -1.00 -7.40
C LYS A 38 14.74 -1.75 -6.07
N TRP A 39 14.88 -1.03 -4.96
CA TRP A 39 14.96 -1.62 -3.63
C TRP A 39 13.71 -2.46 -3.28
N ILE A 40 12.50 -1.96 -3.55
CA ILE A 40 11.24 -2.69 -3.34
C ILE A 40 11.21 -3.96 -4.20
N ASN A 41 11.58 -3.85 -5.49
CA ASN A 41 11.54 -4.99 -6.41
C ASN A 41 12.55 -6.09 -6.09
N ASN A 42 13.71 -5.73 -5.53
CA ASN A 42 14.75 -6.69 -5.15
C ASN A 42 14.36 -7.61 -3.97
N HIS A 43 13.28 -7.30 -3.26
CA HIS A 43 12.76 -8.17 -2.20
C HIS A 43 11.90 -9.30 -2.80
N GLN A 44 12.49 -10.47 -2.98
CA GLN A 44 11.82 -11.65 -3.54
C GLN A 44 10.75 -12.25 -2.63
N LEU A 45 10.92 -12.13 -1.31
CA LEU A 45 10.02 -12.74 -0.32
C LEU A 45 8.77 -11.89 0.01
N LEU A 46 8.65 -10.69 -0.55
CA LEU A 46 7.47 -9.84 -0.32
C LEU A 46 6.33 -10.25 -1.23
N SER A 47 5.12 -10.34 -0.64
CA SER A 47 3.90 -10.50 -1.42
C SER A 47 3.65 -9.28 -2.31
N MET A 48 2.84 -9.43 -3.35
CA MET A 48 2.45 -8.31 -4.22
C MET A 48 1.73 -7.21 -3.42
N GLN A 49 0.92 -7.59 -2.43
CA GLN A 49 0.25 -6.63 -1.55
C GLN A 49 1.25 -5.81 -0.74
N GLN A 50 2.26 -6.47 -0.15
CA GLN A 50 3.32 -5.77 0.59
C GLN A 50 4.11 -4.81 -0.31
N LYS A 51 4.39 -5.20 -1.56
CA LYS A 51 5.05 -4.32 -2.53
C LYS A 51 4.19 -3.11 -2.88
N ARG A 52 2.88 -3.28 -3.05
CA ARG A 52 1.95 -2.16 -3.26
C ARG A 52 1.92 -1.23 -2.06
N SER A 53 1.82 -1.76 -0.85
CA SER A 53 1.86 -0.95 0.38
C SER A 53 3.16 -0.15 0.49
N LEU A 54 4.31 -0.74 0.16
CA LEU A 54 5.59 -0.04 0.11
C LEU A 54 5.62 1.07 -0.94
N VAL A 55 5.04 0.83 -2.11
CA VAL A 55 4.96 1.81 -3.19
C VAL A 55 4.06 2.99 -2.82
N GLN A 56 2.85 2.73 -2.29
CA GLN A 56 1.94 3.80 -1.87
C GLN A 56 2.53 4.62 -0.73
N LEU A 57 3.13 3.95 0.25
CA LEU A 57 3.86 4.63 1.33
C LEU A 57 5.02 5.47 0.80
N SER A 58 5.76 4.96 -0.18
CA SER A 58 6.87 5.69 -0.80
C SER A 58 6.41 6.95 -1.51
N LYS A 59 5.34 6.88 -2.31
CA LYS A 59 4.76 8.06 -2.99
C LYS A 59 4.38 9.15 -1.99
N ALA A 60 3.77 8.78 -0.86
CA ALA A 60 3.38 9.72 0.19
C ALA A 60 4.61 10.31 0.92
N GLN A 61 5.54 9.47 1.37
CA GLN A 61 6.70 9.90 2.16
C GLN A 61 7.68 10.73 1.36
N GLN A 62 7.85 10.47 0.06
CA GLN A 62 8.67 11.32 -0.81
C GLN A 62 8.18 12.78 -0.85
N LYS A 63 6.87 13.03 -0.68
CA LYS A 63 6.31 14.40 -0.62
C LYS A 63 6.67 15.15 0.66
N LEU A 64 7.16 14.46 1.69
CA LEU A 64 7.69 15.11 2.89
C LEU A 64 9.03 15.81 2.62
N TYR A 65 9.71 15.45 1.52
CA TYR A 65 10.90 16.18 1.10
C TYR A 65 10.54 17.62 0.71
N GLN A 66 11.21 18.60 1.31
CA GLN A 66 10.95 20.03 1.13
C GLN A 66 9.50 20.47 1.46
N ILE A 67 8.79 19.74 2.33
CA ILE A 67 7.45 20.16 2.78
C ILE A 67 7.46 21.53 3.45
N GLU A 68 8.57 21.93 4.10
CA GLU A 68 8.77 23.26 4.69
C GLU A 68 8.58 24.40 3.65
N ASN A 69 8.90 24.14 2.37
CA ASN A 69 8.80 25.09 1.28
C ASN A 69 7.39 25.16 0.64
N LYS A 70 6.45 24.33 1.11
CA LYS A 70 5.08 24.28 0.58
C LYS A 70 4.17 25.25 1.33
N LYS A 71 3.13 25.74 0.63
CA LYS A 71 2.07 26.54 1.26
C LYS A 71 1.34 25.72 2.32
N GLU A 72 0.79 26.39 3.33
CA GLU A 72 0.15 25.71 4.48
C GLU A 72 -0.89 24.66 4.09
N GLN A 73 -1.82 25.00 3.19
CA GLN A 73 -2.84 24.05 2.71
C GLN A 73 -2.22 22.81 2.05
N GLN A 74 -1.14 22.98 1.27
CA GLN A 74 -0.41 21.87 0.65
C GLN A 74 0.31 21.02 1.70
N ARG A 75 0.89 21.65 2.73
CA ARG A 75 1.51 20.92 3.84
C ARG A 75 0.47 20.05 4.55
N ILE A 76 -0.67 20.62 4.94
CA ILE A 76 -1.76 19.88 5.60
C ILE A 76 -2.18 18.68 4.74
N GLN A 77 -2.33 18.86 3.43
CA GLN A 77 -2.71 17.78 2.52
C GLN A 77 -1.64 16.67 2.47
N ILE A 78 -0.36 17.03 2.35
CA ILE A 78 0.75 16.06 2.36
C ILE A 78 0.80 15.29 3.68
N ILE A 79 0.60 15.96 4.82
CA ILE A 79 0.56 15.29 6.13
C ILE A 79 -0.64 14.33 6.19
N LYS A 80 -1.82 14.73 5.73
CA LYS A 80 -3.00 13.85 5.67
C LYS A 80 -2.75 12.59 4.83
N GLU A 81 -2.19 12.77 3.64
CA GLU A 81 -1.81 11.66 2.77
C GLU A 81 -0.81 10.70 3.44
N ASN A 82 0.17 11.24 4.18
CA ASN A 82 1.14 10.42 4.92
C ASN A 82 0.51 9.67 6.10
N ILE A 83 -0.42 10.29 6.83
CA ILE A 83 -1.15 9.63 7.92
C ILE A 83 -1.92 8.42 7.36
N ILE A 84 -2.66 8.63 6.27
CA ILE A 84 -3.42 7.57 5.60
C ILE A 84 -2.49 6.48 5.06
N ALA A 85 -1.41 6.85 4.37
CA ALA A 85 -0.47 5.88 3.80
C ALA A 85 0.23 5.04 4.87
N ILE A 86 0.60 5.63 6.02
CA ILE A 86 1.16 4.88 7.15
C ILE A 86 0.13 3.92 7.74
N HIS A 87 -1.12 4.37 7.94
CA HIS A 87 -2.19 3.51 8.42
C HIS A 87 -2.40 2.29 7.52
N CYS A 88 -2.52 2.51 6.20
CA CYS A 88 -2.68 1.42 5.24
C CYS A 88 -1.45 0.51 5.17
N ALA A 89 -0.24 1.06 5.25
CA ALA A 89 0.99 0.27 5.27
C ALA A 89 1.06 -0.68 6.47
N GLN A 90 0.62 -0.23 7.65
CA GLN A 90 0.64 -1.03 8.88
C GLN A 90 -0.29 -2.27 8.84
N LEU A 91 -1.26 -2.31 7.91
CA LEU A 91 -2.11 -3.49 7.71
C LEU A 91 -1.37 -4.67 7.06
N HIS A 92 -0.26 -4.39 6.37
CA HIS A 92 0.45 -5.39 5.55
C HIS A 92 1.95 -5.48 5.84
N LEU A 93 2.52 -4.45 6.50
CA LEU A 93 3.94 -4.30 6.74
C LEU A 93 4.23 -4.19 8.24
N THR A 94 5.36 -4.74 8.66
CA THR A 94 5.89 -4.52 10.00
C THR A 94 6.48 -3.11 10.11
N GLU A 95 6.52 -2.58 11.34
CA GLU A 95 7.18 -1.29 11.63
C GLU A 95 8.64 -1.27 11.15
N HIS A 96 9.38 -2.36 11.37
CA HIS A 96 10.75 -2.50 10.88
C HIS A 96 10.85 -2.35 9.36
N LYS A 97 9.91 -2.92 8.59
CA LYS A 97 9.91 -2.80 7.12
C LYS A 97 9.58 -1.37 6.67
N ILE A 98 8.68 -0.68 7.39
CA ILE A 98 8.38 0.74 7.18
C ILE A 98 9.64 1.60 7.44
N GLU A 99 10.36 1.32 8.52
CA GLU A 99 11.61 2.02 8.85
C GLU A 99 12.68 1.80 7.78
N GLN A 100 12.85 0.55 7.30
CA GLN A 100 13.77 0.24 6.20
C GLN A 100 13.42 1.02 4.94
N LEU A 101 12.13 1.16 4.59
CA LEU A 101 11.69 1.99 3.47
C LEU A 101 12.04 3.47 3.70
N GLN A 102 11.78 4.00 4.89
CA GLN A 102 12.12 5.39 5.23
C GLN A 102 13.61 5.68 5.10
N ASN A 103 14.47 4.71 5.45
CA ASN A 103 15.92 4.80 5.24
C ASN A 103 16.32 4.82 3.77
N GLN A 104 15.51 4.24 2.88
CA GLN A 104 15.73 4.38 1.44
C GLN A 104 15.28 5.75 0.94
N ILE A 105 14.11 6.23 1.39
CA ILE A 105 13.52 7.47 0.88
C ILE A 105 14.30 8.71 1.34
N PHE A 106 14.66 8.77 2.62
CA PHE A 106 15.30 9.94 3.21
C PHE A 106 16.80 9.74 3.35
N ASN A 107 17.57 10.78 3.00
CA ASN A 107 18.99 10.82 3.31
C ASN A 107 19.19 10.72 4.83
N HIS A 108 20.19 9.97 5.28
CA HIS A 108 20.45 9.74 6.72
C HIS A 108 20.49 11.05 7.52
N ASP A 109 21.13 12.09 6.99
CA ASP A 109 21.30 13.39 7.66
C ASP A 109 19.99 14.18 7.83
N GLN A 110 19.01 13.94 6.96
CA GLN A 110 17.76 14.70 6.91
C GLN A 110 16.56 13.91 7.42
N LYS A 111 16.66 12.57 7.50
CA LYS A 111 15.59 11.67 7.92
C LYS A 111 14.97 12.13 9.24
N GLN A 112 15.80 12.30 10.27
CA GLN A 112 15.30 12.60 11.61
C GLN A 112 14.55 13.93 11.64
N LYS A 113 15.13 14.98 11.06
CA LYS A 113 14.47 16.30 10.94
C LYS A 113 13.11 16.19 10.24
N ILE A 114 13.05 15.48 9.10
CA ILE A 114 11.81 15.34 8.33
C ILE A 114 10.74 14.59 9.13
N LEU A 115 11.12 13.48 9.77
CA LEU A 115 10.20 12.65 10.54
C LEU A 115 9.72 13.35 11.81
N ASP A 116 10.57 14.10 12.51
CA ASP A 116 10.19 14.85 13.71
C ASP A 116 9.19 15.94 13.38
N MET A 117 9.43 16.71 12.32
CA MET A 117 8.47 17.69 11.82
C MET A 117 7.14 17.03 11.45
N TYR A 118 7.17 15.92 10.71
CA TYR A 118 5.96 15.17 10.36
C TYR A 118 5.20 14.73 11.62
N ASN A 119 5.91 14.16 12.60
CA ASN A 119 5.35 13.68 13.86
C ASN A 119 4.74 14.82 14.70
N GLN A 120 5.35 16.00 14.71
CA GLN A 120 4.80 17.17 15.36
C GLN A 120 3.53 17.68 14.65
N GLN A 121 3.58 17.79 13.32
CA GLN A 121 2.45 18.34 12.55
C GLN A 121 1.23 17.42 12.55
N ARG A 122 1.43 16.10 12.48
CA ARG A 122 0.32 15.14 12.45
C ARG A 122 -0.52 15.14 13.73
N GLN A 123 0.05 15.51 14.87
CA GLN A 123 -0.69 15.58 16.15
C GLN A 123 -1.88 16.55 16.11
N ASN A 124 -1.81 17.56 15.23
CA ASN A 124 -2.85 18.58 15.09
C ASN A 124 -3.89 18.23 14.02
N ILE A 125 -3.76 17.09 13.34
CA ILE A 125 -4.64 16.68 12.24
C ILE A 125 -5.49 15.49 12.68
N LYS A 126 -6.81 15.68 12.68
CA LYS A 126 -7.78 14.59 12.91
C LYS A 126 -8.22 14.00 11.58
N ILE A 127 -8.10 12.68 11.44
CA ILE A 127 -8.60 11.90 10.31
C ILE A 127 -9.36 10.72 10.91
N ASP A 128 -10.57 10.46 10.42
CA ASP A 128 -11.25 9.20 10.70
C ASP A 128 -10.61 8.11 9.85
N LEU A 129 -9.71 7.33 10.45
CA LEU A 129 -9.02 6.25 9.76
C LEU A 129 -9.93 5.06 9.47
N ASN A 130 -11.07 4.93 10.15
CA ASN A 130 -11.98 3.80 9.93
C ASN A 130 -12.76 3.90 8.62
N SER A 131 -12.90 5.11 8.07
CA SER A 131 -13.52 5.36 6.76
C SER A 131 -12.52 5.35 5.60
N VAL A 132 -11.23 5.18 5.88
CA VAL A 132 -10.19 5.09 4.85
C VAL A 132 -10.26 3.72 4.17
N GLN A 133 -10.36 3.72 2.85
CA GLN A 133 -10.20 2.51 2.04
C GLN A 133 -8.73 2.35 1.67
N CYS A 134 -8.11 1.31 2.22
CA CYS A 134 -6.76 0.90 1.85
C CYS A 134 -6.82 -0.10 0.67
N GLU A 135 -5.99 0.14 -0.34
CA GLU A 135 -5.78 -0.78 -1.48
C GLU A 135 -5.01 -2.05 -1.07
#